data_AF-A0AAD4R1J6-F1
#
_entry.id   AF-A0AAD4R1J6-F1
#
_cell.length_a   1.000
_cell.length_b   1.000
_cell.length_c   1.000
_cell.angle_alpha   90.00
_cell.angle_beta   90.00
_cell.angle_gamma   90.00
#
_symmetry.space_group_name_H-M   'P 1'
#
loop_
_entity.id
_entity.type
_entity.pdbx_description
1 polymer ?
#
loop_
_entity_poly.entity_id
_entity_poly.type
_entity_poly.pdbx_seq_one_letter_code
_entity_poly.pdbx_strand_id
1 'polypeptide(L)'
;MEMYFFRHAEWERLYNCNLYSVDDVPLEQRQHVFLGTTFIILSVIFMILYIPCIIAVRKYMKKNTCYKFLFFLGIVDILTIPANGIMTGYMAIVGAVFCSYPTFLYFSGPYGYFFWVTESTTAIFLALNRCIEILSPNLADTLYRNGRTWLWIIPPVLYALYFALFTKPVMFNGIYMAWFGNPHLGYIDDPEGITYGNNLHSFHNMLVCFSLTALYFFFIFAFIYKAKSMRHNTNANSSGATQGTNFLQHKTVSVCKNA
;
A
#
# COMPACT_ATOMS: atom_id res chain seq x y z
N MET A 1 1.73 -0.31 -19.37
CA MET A 1 2.57 0.55 -20.24
C MET A 1 2.96 -0.12 -21.55
N GLU A 2 3.22 -1.42 -21.59
CA GLU A 2 3.57 -2.18 -22.81
C GLU A 2 2.62 -1.89 -23.99
N MET A 3 1.31 -1.85 -23.72
CA MET A 3 0.29 -1.58 -24.74
C MET A 3 0.54 -0.26 -25.48
N TYR A 4 0.94 0.80 -24.77
CA TYR A 4 1.20 2.10 -25.37
C TYR A 4 2.44 2.11 -26.27
N PHE A 5 3.51 1.45 -25.83
CA PHE A 5 4.81 1.48 -26.52
C PHE A 5 4.94 0.43 -27.64
N PHE A 6 4.39 -0.77 -27.45
CA PHE A 6 4.62 -1.92 -28.34
C PHE A 6 3.37 -2.39 -29.06
N ARG A 7 2.16 -2.09 -28.55
CA ARG A 7 0.88 -2.51 -29.13
C ARG A 7 -0.02 -1.30 -29.41
N HIS A 8 0.54 -0.29 -30.05
CA HIS A 8 -0.11 1.02 -30.23
C HIS A 8 -1.50 0.93 -30.89
N ALA A 9 -1.69 0.05 -31.88
CA ALA A 9 -2.99 -0.15 -32.51
C ALA A 9 -4.08 -0.63 -31.53
N GLU A 10 -3.72 -1.46 -30.54
CA GLU A 10 -4.66 -1.85 -29.49
C GLU A 10 -4.92 -0.70 -28.52
N TRP A 11 -3.88 0.09 -28.20
CA TRP A 11 -4.03 1.29 -27.38
C TRP A 11 -4.98 2.29 -28.04
N GLU A 12 -4.78 2.62 -29.30
CA GLU A 12 -5.66 3.53 -30.06
C GLU A 12 -7.09 2.99 -30.14
N ARG A 13 -7.28 1.68 -30.24
CA ARG A 13 -8.62 1.07 -30.25
C ARG A 13 -9.36 1.24 -28.91
N LEU A 14 -8.64 1.14 -27.79
CA LEU A 14 -9.23 1.15 -26.44
C LEU A 14 -9.27 2.55 -25.81
N TYR A 15 -8.39 3.46 -26.21
CA TYR A 15 -8.21 4.76 -25.59
C TYR A 15 -8.44 5.91 -26.59
N ASN A 16 -9.32 5.68 -27.57
CA ASN A 16 -9.65 6.66 -28.60
C ASN A 16 -10.51 7.80 -28.03
N CYS A 17 -10.08 9.04 -28.21
CA CYS A 17 -10.81 10.21 -27.74
C CYS A 17 -11.63 10.93 -28.82
N ASN A 18 -11.72 10.37 -30.03
CA ASN A 18 -12.59 10.89 -31.10
C ASN A 18 -14.02 10.29 -31.05
N LEU A 19 -14.34 9.51 -30.02
CA LEU A 19 -15.61 8.79 -29.91
C LEU A 19 -16.77 9.65 -29.37
N TYR A 20 -16.46 10.69 -28.60
CA TYR A 20 -17.42 11.59 -27.97
C TYR A 20 -16.76 12.94 -27.66
N SER A 21 -17.57 13.95 -27.36
CA SER A 21 -17.04 15.23 -26.89
C SER A 21 -16.90 15.22 -25.38
N VAL A 22 -15.76 15.69 -24.88
CA VAL A 22 -15.52 15.86 -23.44
C VAL A 22 -16.60 16.76 -22.80
N ASP A 23 -17.16 17.68 -23.57
CA ASP A 23 -18.16 18.65 -23.12
C ASP A 23 -19.61 18.13 -23.13
N ASP A 24 -19.82 16.88 -23.57
CA ASP A 24 -21.13 16.20 -23.45
C ASP A 24 -21.57 16.10 -21.97
N VAL A 25 -20.62 16.07 -21.05
CA VAL A 25 -20.84 16.27 -19.62
C VAL A 25 -20.36 17.67 -19.24
N PRO A 26 -21.19 18.54 -18.64
CA PRO A 26 -20.77 19.88 -18.25
C PRO A 26 -19.59 19.87 -17.27
N LEU A 27 -18.77 20.91 -17.30
CA LEU A 27 -17.61 21.02 -16.43
C LEU A 27 -18.01 21.08 -14.95
N GLU A 28 -19.12 21.73 -14.61
CA GLU A 28 -19.59 21.83 -13.22
C GLU A 28 -19.92 20.47 -12.61
N GLN A 29 -20.29 19.48 -13.44
CA GLN A 29 -20.60 18.11 -12.99
C GLN A 29 -19.36 17.25 -12.80
N ARG A 30 -18.19 17.71 -13.26
CA ARG A 30 -16.92 16.98 -13.21
C ARG A 30 -15.96 17.57 -12.19
N GLN A 31 -16.17 18.82 -11.80
CA GLN A 31 -15.29 19.55 -10.90
C GLN A 31 -15.68 19.38 -9.43
N HIS A 32 -14.67 19.10 -8.60
CA HIS A 32 -14.81 18.98 -7.17
C HIS A 32 -13.76 19.83 -6.45
N VAL A 33 -13.87 21.15 -6.59
CA VAL A 33 -12.87 22.11 -6.08
C VAL A 33 -12.61 21.95 -4.58
N PHE A 34 -13.67 21.84 -3.77
CA PHE A 34 -13.54 21.67 -2.32
C PHE A 34 -12.80 20.39 -1.94
N LEU A 35 -13.18 19.27 -2.54
CA LEU A 35 -12.58 17.97 -2.26
C LEU A 35 -11.13 17.92 -2.76
N GLY A 36 -10.87 18.39 -3.97
CA GLY A 36 -9.53 18.42 -4.54
C GLY A 36 -8.57 19.31 -3.75
N THR A 37 -9.03 20.49 -3.29
CA THR A 37 -8.25 21.36 -2.42
C THR A 37 -7.93 20.68 -1.08
N THR A 38 -8.91 19.99 -0.50
CA THR A 38 -8.72 19.23 0.75
C THR A 38 -7.70 18.11 0.57
N PHE A 39 -7.77 17.36 -0.53
CA PHE A 39 -6.79 16.32 -0.86
C PHE A 39 -5.37 16.90 -0.96
N ILE A 40 -5.18 18.00 -1.67
CA ILE A 40 -3.86 18.64 -1.80
C ILE A 40 -3.31 19.08 -0.43
N ILE A 41 -4.11 19.78 0.37
CA ILE A 41 -3.69 20.26 1.70
C ILE A 41 -3.28 19.10 2.60
N LEU A 42 -4.14 18.08 2.71
CA LEU A 42 -3.86 16.90 3.54
C LEU A 42 -2.61 16.16 3.07
N SER A 43 -2.40 16.08 1.76
CA SER A 43 -1.23 15.40 1.18
C SER A 43 0.07 16.11 1.50
N VAL A 44 0.08 17.45 1.45
CA VAL A 44 1.24 18.25 1.87
C VAL A 44 1.52 18.03 3.35
N ILE A 45 0.49 18.03 4.20
CA ILE A 45 0.63 17.76 5.64
C ILE A 45 1.22 16.37 5.87
N PHE A 46 0.67 15.32 5.24
CA PHE A 46 1.16 13.96 5.41
C PHE A 46 2.59 13.79 4.92
N MET A 47 2.95 14.40 3.79
CA MET A 47 4.32 14.34 3.28
C MET A 47 5.33 14.93 4.29
N ILE A 48 4.98 16.07 4.92
CA ILE A 48 5.81 16.68 5.97
C ILE A 48 5.89 15.78 7.21
N LEU A 49 4.78 15.17 7.62
CA LEU A 49 4.71 14.28 8.78
C LEU A 49 5.44 12.94 8.57
N TYR A 50 5.54 12.45 7.34
CA TYR A 50 6.26 11.20 7.05
C TYR A 50 7.78 11.32 7.24
N ILE A 51 8.35 12.51 6.99
CA ILE A 51 9.80 12.75 7.14
C ILE A 51 10.30 12.43 8.56
N PRO A 52 9.77 13.01 9.66
CA PRO A 52 10.20 12.68 11.01
C PRO A 52 9.92 11.22 11.38
N CYS A 53 8.84 10.61 10.88
CA CYS A 53 8.52 9.20 11.10
C CYS A 53 9.63 8.28 10.56
N ILE A 54 10.09 8.51 9.32
CA ILE A 54 11.16 7.73 8.71
C ILE A 54 12.49 7.93 9.45
N ILE A 55 12.80 9.16 9.87
CA ILE A 55 14.00 9.46 10.66
C ILE A 55 13.98 8.68 11.99
N ALA A 56 12.84 8.63 12.66
CA ALA A 56 12.68 7.87 13.90
C ALA A 56 12.85 6.36 13.67
N VAL A 57 12.21 5.80 12.65
CA VAL A 57 12.29 4.38 12.27
C VAL A 57 13.72 3.98 11.92
N ARG A 58 14.46 4.84 11.20
CA ARG A 58 15.85 4.60 10.79
C ARG A 58 16.77 4.24 11.95
N LYS A 59 16.54 4.82 13.13
CA LYS A 59 17.34 4.57 14.35
C LYS A 59 17.24 3.11 14.84
N TYR A 60 16.13 2.43 14.57
CA TYR A 60 15.83 1.10 15.10
C TYR A 60 16.07 -0.05 14.10
N MET A 61 16.31 0.27 12.82
CA MET A 61 16.53 -0.74 11.75
C MET A 61 17.69 -1.71 12.00
N LYS A 62 18.70 -1.32 12.78
CA LYS A 62 19.85 -2.19 13.08
C LYS A 62 19.50 -3.33 14.04
N LYS A 63 18.47 -3.14 14.87
CA LYS A 63 18.12 -4.09 15.94
C LYS A 63 17.03 -5.06 15.51
N ASN A 64 16.04 -4.54 14.77
CA ASN A 64 14.76 -5.21 14.60
C ASN A 64 14.41 -5.27 13.11
N THR A 65 14.09 -6.46 12.60
CA THR A 65 14.01 -6.68 11.14
C THR A 65 12.77 -6.03 10.53
N CYS A 66 11.66 -6.01 11.26
CA CYS A 66 10.45 -5.28 10.88
C CYS A 66 10.70 -3.79 10.60
N TYR A 67 11.58 -3.10 11.35
CA TYR A 67 11.82 -1.68 11.11
C TYR A 67 12.42 -1.41 9.73
N LYS A 68 13.03 -2.40 9.07
CA LYS A 68 13.48 -2.28 7.68
C LYS A 68 12.31 -2.28 6.71
N PHE A 69 11.31 -3.15 6.92
CA PHE A 69 10.06 -3.12 6.16
C PHE A 69 9.29 -1.82 6.39
N LEU A 70 9.17 -1.36 7.64
CA LEU A 70 8.52 -0.08 7.96
C LEU A 70 9.26 1.12 7.34
N PHE A 71 10.60 1.08 7.30
CA PHE A 71 11.39 2.12 6.65
C PHE A 71 11.13 2.18 5.15
N PHE A 72 11.10 1.01 4.49
CA PHE A 72 10.80 0.94 3.07
C PHE A 72 9.37 1.37 2.76
N LEU A 73 8.38 0.92 3.56
CA LEU A 73 6.99 1.39 3.46
C LEU A 73 6.91 2.92 3.59
N GLY A 74 7.60 3.51 4.57
CA GLY A 74 7.64 4.97 4.69
C GLY A 74 8.20 5.68 3.46
N ILE A 75 9.25 5.13 2.81
CA ILE A 75 9.76 5.68 1.55
C ILE A 75 8.70 5.56 0.45
N VAL A 76 8.07 4.40 0.33
CA VAL A 76 6.99 4.15 -0.63
C VAL A 76 5.86 5.16 -0.41
N ASP A 77 5.40 5.35 0.82
CA ASP A 77 4.32 6.29 1.15
C ASP A 77 4.63 7.73 0.73
N ILE A 78 5.87 8.20 0.96
CA ILE A 78 6.30 9.54 0.48
C ILE A 78 6.19 9.66 -1.04
N LEU A 79 6.51 8.59 -1.78
CA LEU A 79 6.42 8.56 -3.24
C LEU A 79 4.98 8.37 -3.72
N THR A 80 4.11 7.71 -2.95
CA THR A 80 2.71 7.47 -3.28
C THR A 80 1.84 8.72 -3.09
N ILE A 81 2.08 9.49 -2.01
CA ILE A 81 1.27 10.67 -1.65
C ILE A 81 1.12 11.68 -2.80
N PRO A 82 2.16 12.04 -3.58
CA PRO A 82 2.02 12.89 -4.74
C PRO A 82 0.95 12.41 -5.73
N ALA A 83 0.86 11.11 -5.99
CA ALA A 83 -0.12 10.58 -6.93
C ALA A 83 -1.52 10.48 -6.34
N ASN A 84 -1.66 9.85 -5.18
CA ASN A 84 -2.98 9.64 -4.57
C ASN A 84 -3.61 10.95 -4.10
N GLY A 85 -2.78 11.91 -3.73
CA GLY A 85 -3.16 13.12 -3.05
C GLY A 85 -3.12 14.35 -3.94
N ILE A 86 -1.92 14.79 -4.30
CA ILE A 86 -1.70 16.03 -5.06
C ILE A 86 -2.29 15.91 -6.47
N MET A 87 -1.93 14.86 -7.19
CA MET A 87 -2.37 14.62 -8.55
C MET A 87 -3.88 14.36 -8.61
N THR A 88 -4.42 13.46 -7.78
CA THR A 88 -5.88 13.26 -7.67
C THR A 88 -6.61 14.56 -7.33
N GLY A 89 -6.10 15.33 -6.36
CA GLY A 89 -6.71 16.59 -5.97
C GLY A 89 -6.68 17.64 -7.07
N TYR A 90 -5.58 17.76 -7.81
CA TYR A 90 -5.48 18.62 -8.98
C TYR A 90 -6.48 18.21 -10.06
N MET A 91 -6.55 16.92 -10.39
CA MET A 91 -7.49 16.37 -11.38
C MET A 91 -8.95 16.59 -10.97
N ALA A 92 -9.26 16.50 -9.68
CA ALA A 92 -10.58 16.82 -9.14
C ALA A 92 -10.94 18.31 -9.28
N ILE A 93 -9.98 19.23 -9.08
CA ILE A 93 -10.21 20.68 -9.26
C ILE A 93 -10.50 21.02 -10.72
N VAL A 94 -9.74 20.47 -11.65
CA VAL A 94 -9.93 20.75 -13.09
C VAL A 94 -11.04 19.93 -13.73
N GLY A 95 -11.61 18.95 -13.02
CA GLY A 95 -12.66 18.06 -13.52
C GLY A 95 -12.18 17.14 -14.63
N ALA A 96 -10.96 16.60 -14.48
CA ALA A 96 -10.33 15.78 -15.50
C ALA A 96 -11.09 14.46 -15.72
N VAL A 97 -11.37 14.18 -16.99
CA VAL A 97 -11.73 12.85 -17.50
C VAL A 97 -10.66 12.39 -18.48
N PHE A 98 -10.63 11.11 -18.84
CA PHE A 98 -9.55 10.53 -19.66
C PHE A 98 -9.22 11.39 -20.89
N CYS A 99 -10.22 11.76 -21.69
CA CYS A 99 -10.02 12.50 -22.93
C CYS A 99 -9.70 13.99 -22.76
N SER A 100 -9.75 14.54 -21.55
CA SER A 100 -9.21 15.88 -21.27
C SER A 100 -7.67 15.87 -21.26
N TYR A 101 -7.07 14.80 -20.72
CA TYR A 101 -5.62 14.68 -20.55
C TYR A 101 -5.14 13.23 -20.76
N PRO A 102 -5.31 12.65 -21.97
CA PRO A 102 -5.20 11.20 -22.19
C PRO A 102 -3.81 10.65 -21.87
N THR A 103 -2.74 11.34 -22.27
CA THR A 103 -1.37 10.91 -21.97
C THR A 103 -1.08 10.96 -20.47
N PHE A 104 -1.44 12.05 -19.80
CA PHE A 104 -1.18 12.23 -18.38
C PHE A 104 -1.93 11.19 -17.54
N LEU A 105 -3.22 11.01 -17.80
CA LEU A 105 -4.05 10.03 -17.12
C LEU A 105 -3.58 8.60 -17.41
N TYR A 106 -3.17 8.32 -18.65
CA TYR A 106 -2.67 7.00 -19.01
C TYR A 106 -1.41 6.59 -18.23
N PHE A 107 -0.48 7.51 -18.00
CA PHE A 107 0.75 7.22 -17.24
C PHE A 107 0.60 7.35 -15.73
N SER A 108 -0.39 8.11 -15.26
CA SER A 108 -0.67 8.24 -13.84
C SER A 108 -1.23 6.95 -13.22
N GLY A 109 -2.00 6.18 -13.97
CA GLY A 109 -2.53 4.88 -13.56
C GLY A 109 -1.46 3.84 -13.21
N PRO A 110 -0.51 3.51 -14.12
CA PRO A 110 0.61 2.62 -13.84
C PRO A 110 1.47 3.07 -12.66
N TYR A 111 1.67 4.39 -12.50
CA TYR A 111 2.35 4.96 -11.34
C TYR A 111 1.59 4.60 -10.05
N GLY A 112 0.28 4.86 -10.00
CA GLY A 112 -0.55 4.52 -8.85
C GLY A 112 -0.53 3.02 -8.53
N TYR A 113 -0.64 2.17 -9.55
CA TYR A 113 -0.55 0.72 -9.38
C TYR A 113 0.79 0.24 -8.86
N PHE A 114 1.90 0.78 -9.37
CA PHE A 114 3.23 0.42 -8.89
C PHE A 114 3.31 0.59 -7.37
N PHE A 115 2.91 1.75 -6.88
CA PHE A 115 2.99 2.05 -5.46
C PHE A 115 1.95 1.29 -4.63
N TRP A 116 0.69 1.20 -5.08
CA TRP A 116 -0.36 0.42 -4.41
C TRP A 116 0.05 -1.03 -4.20
N VAL A 117 0.55 -1.68 -5.26
CA VAL A 117 0.96 -3.09 -5.19
C VAL A 117 2.23 -3.24 -4.35
N THR A 118 3.21 -2.35 -4.50
CA THR A 118 4.44 -2.38 -3.68
C THR A 118 4.10 -2.26 -2.19
N GLU A 119 3.29 -1.28 -1.82
CA GLU A 119 2.91 -0.99 -0.43
C GLU A 119 2.13 -2.17 0.17
N SER A 120 1.05 -2.59 -0.49
CA SER A 120 0.16 -3.63 0.02
C SER A 120 0.84 -5.01 0.10
N THR A 121 1.62 -5.40 -0.90
CA THR A 121 2.41 -6.64 -0.83
C THR A 121 3.49 -6.56 0.25
N THR A 122 4.15 -5.40 0.42
CA THR A 122 5.12 -5.24 1.51
C THR A 122 4.46 -5.31 2.88
N ALA A 123 3.24 -4.78 3.04
CA ALA A 123 2.48 -4.90 4.29
C ALA A 123 2.20 -6.37 4.65
N ILE A 124 1.90 -7.22 3.66
CA ILE A 124 1.73 -8.67 3.88
C ILE A 124 3.04 -9.30 4.38
N PHE A 125 4.17 -8.95 3.73
CA PHE A 125 5.49 -9.47 4.12
C PHE A 125 5.90 -9.00 5.51
N LEU A 126 5.57 -7.77 5.87
CA LEU A 126 5.74 -7.22 7.21
C LEU A 126 4.91 -8.00 8.24
N ALA A 127 3.63 -8.27 7.96
CA ALA A 127 2.78 -9.05 8.85
C ALA A 127 3.31 -10.50 9.02
N LEU A 128 3.75 -11.13 7.93
CA LEU A 128 4.41 -12.45 7.96
C LEU A 128 5.69 -12.43 8.81
N ASN A 129 6.54 -11.43 8.63
CA ASN A 129 7.77 -11.24 9.42
C ASN A 129 7.45 -11.20 10.92
N ARG A 130 6.42 -10.44 11.31
CA ARG A 130 5.98 -10.34 12.71
C ARG A 130 5.44 -11.66 13.27
N CYS A 131 4.68 -12.42 12.49
CA CYS A 131 4.22 -13.74 12.89
C CYS A 131 5.40 -14.70 13.13
N ILE A 132 6.39 -14.71 12.22
CA ILE A 132 7.56 -15.60 12.30
C ILE A 132 8.46 -15.22 13.48
N GLU A 133 8.71 -13.93 13.72
CA GLU A 133 9.49 -13.44 14.89
C GLU A 133 8.89 -13.91 16.22
N ILE A 134 7.56 -13.94 16.35
CA ILE A 134 6.88 -14.42 17.57
C ILE A 134 6.94 -15.94 17.68
N LEU A 135 6.68 -16.68 16.61
CA LEU A 135 6.54 -18.15 16.69
C LEU A 135 7.87 -18.88 16.73
N SER A 136 8.82 -18.48 15.89
CA SER A 136 10.11 -19.15 15.78
C SER A 136 11.22 -18.12 15.55
N PRO A 137 11.83 -17.62 16.65
CA PRO A 137 12.97 -16.72 16.57
C PRO A 137 14.14 -17.29 15.76
N ASN A 138 14.35 -18.61 15.79
CA ASN A 138 15.40 -19.28 15.02
C ASN A 138 15.14 -19.22 13.51
N LEU A 139 13.88 -19.42 13.09
CA LEU A 139 13.49 -19.28 11.70
C LEU A 139 13.57 -17.80 11.27
N ALA A 140 13.12 -16.88 12.13
CA ALA A 140 13.23 -15.44 11.88
C ALA A 140 14.69 -15.00 11.66
N ASP A 141 15.63 -15.48 12.48
CA ASP A 141 17.05 -15.19 12.32
C ASP A 141 17.58 -15.78 11.00
N THR A 142 17.18 -17.01 10.65
CA THR A 142 17.59 -17.63 9.38
C THR A 142 17.12 -16.83 8.16
N LEU A 143 15.87 -16.37 8.16
CA LEU A 143 15.26 -15.68 7.01
C LEU A 143 15.62 -14.20 6.91
N TYR A 144 15.72 -13.50 8.05
CA TYR A 144 15.73 -12.04 8.09
C TYR A 144 17.01 -11.41 8.65
N ARG A 145 17.97 -12.19 9.17
CA ARG A 145 19.18 -11.63 9.79
C ARG A 145 20.02 -10.80 8.80
N ASN A 146 20.64 -9.73 9.34
CA ASN A 146 21.55 -8.84 8.62
C ASN A 146 20.92 -8.24 7.35
N GLY A 147 21.59 -8.32 6.20
CA GLY A 147 21.11 -7.78 4.94
C GLY A 147 19.98 -8.59 4.29
N ARG A 148 19.71 -9.82 4.76
CA ARG A 148 18.75 -10.73 4.09
C ARG A 148 17.34 -10.19 4.06
N THR A 149 16.94 -9.36 5.04
CA THR A 149 15.62 -8.69 5.03
C THR A 149 15.40 -7.88 3.75
N TRP A 150 16.44 -7.23 3.20
CA TRP A 150 16.30 -6.42 1.99
C TRP A 150 16.00 -7.26 0.74
N LEU A 151 16.38 -8.54 0.73
CA LEU A 151 16.02 -9.46 -0.36
C LEU A 151 14.52 -9.71 -0.41
N TRP A 152 13.82 -9.64 0.73
CA TRP A 152 12.37 -9.82 0.82
C TRP A 152 11.57 -8.60 0.29
N ILE A 153 12.24 -7.49 -0.03
CA ILE A 153 11.63 -6.32 -0.67
C ILE A 153 11.63 -6.46 -2.20
N ILE A 154 12.52 -7.30 -2.75
CA ILE A 154 12.62 -7.51 -4.20
C ILE A 154 11.32 -8.07 -4.78
N PRO A 155 10.68 -9.11 -4.21
CA PRO A 155 9.44 -9.65 -4.79
C PRO A 155 8.28 -8.64 -4.85
N PRO A 156 7.97 -7.85 -3.78
CA PRO A 156 6.99 -6.77 -3.89
C PRO A 156 7.26 -5.79 -5.04
N VAL A 157 8.51 -5.36 -5.21
CA VAL A 157 8.89 -4.40 -6.26
C VAL A 157 8.78 -5.01 -7.65
N LEU A 158 9.27 -6.24 -7.87
CA LEU A 158 9.17 -6.92 -9.17
C LEU A 158 7.72 -7.19 -9.56
N TYR A 159 6.90 -7.59 -8.58
CA TYR A 159 5.47 -7.81 -8.79
C TYR A 159 4.74 -6.50 -9.14
N ALA A 160 5.07 -5.41 -8.47
CA ALA A 160 4.54 -4.08 -8.79
C ALA A 160 5.01 -3.56 -10.16
N LEU A 161 6.28 -3.79 -10.53
CA LEU A 161 6.78 -3.48 -11.88
C LEU A 161 5.99 -4.24 -12.95
N TYR A 162 5.71 -5.52 -12.70
CA TYR A 162 4.89 -6.31 -13.61
C TYR A 162 3.50 -5.69 -13.79
N PHE A 163 2.86 -5.27 -12.69
CA PHE A 163 1.58 -4.56 -12.73
C PHE A 163 1.64 -3.29 -13.57
N ALA A 164 2.60 -2.41 -13.33
CA ALA A 164 2.73 -1.14 -14.02
C ALA A 164 3.02 -1.31 -15.53
N LEU A 165 3.81 -2.33 -15.88
CA LEU A 165 4.25 -2.55 -17.25
C LEU A 165 3.21 -3.32 -18.08
N PHE A 166 2.64 -4.40 -17.55
CA PHE A 166 1.92 -5.40 -18.36
C PHE A 166 0.41 -5.46 -18.10
N THR A 167 -0.13 -4.64 -17.21
CA THR A 167 -1.57 -4.62 -16.94
C THR A 167 -2.26 -3.35 -17.44
N LYS A 168 -3.58 -3.42 -17.66
CA LYS A 168 -4.41 -2.27 -18.00
C LYS A 168 -4.50 -1.35 -16.76
N PRO A 169 -4.13 -0.08 -16.88
CA PRO A 169 -4.12 0.84 -15.74
C PRO A 169 -5.52 1.32 -15.38
N VAL A 170 -5.65 1.86 -14.17
CA VAL A 170 -6.80 2.69 -13.76
C VAL A 170 -6.57 4.15 -14.15
N MET A 171 -7.64 4.84 -14.49
CA MET A 171 -7.63 6.26 -14.82
C MET A 171 -8.53 7.02 -13.86
N PHE A 172 -8.11 8.21 -13.47
CA PHE A 172 -8.97 9.11 -12.72
C PHE A 172 -10.16 9.57 -13.57
N ASN A 173 -11.33 9.65 -12.95
CA ASN A 173 -12.54 10.15 -13.55
C ASN A 173 -13.19 11.19 -12.62
N GLY A 174 -13.24 12.44 -13.07
CA GLY A 174 -13.80 13.57 -12.33
C GLY A 174 -15.32 13.49 -12.13
N ILE A 175 -16.08 12.81 -12.99
CA ILE A 175 -17.54 12.64 -12.83
C ILE A 175 -17.87 11.90 -11.53
N TYR A 176 -17.04 10.90 -11.20
CA TYR A 176 -17.25 10.03 -10.04
C TYR A 176 -16.20 10.24 -8.94
N MET A 177 -15.25 11.16 -9.14
CA MET A 177 -14.15 11.45 -8.23
C MET A 177 -13.43 10.18 -7.72
N ALA A 178 -13.06 9.31 -8.65
CA ALA A 178 -12.38 8.04 -8.33
C ALA A 178 -11.61 7.49 -9.54
N TRP A 179 -10.89 6.40 -9.30
CA TRP A 179 -10.04 5.75 -10.28
C TRP A 179 -10.72 4.48 -10.82
N PHE A 180 -10.87 4.38 -12.14
CA PHE A 180 -11.61 3.29 -12.80
C PHE A 180 -10.82 2.68 -13.94
N GLY A 181 -11.11 1.42 -14.28
CA GLY A 181 -10.53 0.76 -15.45
C GLY A 181 -11.04 1.36 -16.77
N ASN A 182 -12.35 1.64 -16.86
CA ASN A 182 -12.97 2.20 -18.06
C ASN A 182 -12.57 3.69 -18.22
N PRO A 183 -11.77 4.05 -19.25
CA PRO A 183 -11.37 5.43 -19.49
C PRO A 183 -12.54 6.31 -19.92
N HIS A 184 -13.60 5.73 -20.48
CA HIS A 184 -14.75 6.41 -21.05
C HIS A 184 -15.98 6.37 -20.12
N LEU A 185 -15.79 6.01 -18.85
CA LEU A 185 -16.87 5.92 -17.88
C LEU A 185 -17.64 7.25 -17.77
N GLY A 186 -18.96 7.19 -17.89
CA GLY A 186 -19.84 8.36 -17.97
C GLY A 186 -20.12 8.87 -19.38
N TYR A 187 -19.45 8.32 -20.40
CA TYR A 187 -19.70 8.62 -21.83
C TYR A 187 -20.04 7.37 -22.63
N ILE A 188 -19.32 6.26 -22.39
CA ILE A 188 -19.52 4.97 -23.05
C ILE A 188 -19.64 3.88 -22.00
N ASP A 189 -20.77 3.17 -22.02
CA ASP A 189 -21.03 2.04 -21.14
C ASP A 189 -20.21 0.82 -21.57
N ASP A 190 -19.60 0.15 -20.59
CA ASP A 190 -18.99 -1.18 -20.71
C ASP A 190 -19.78 -2.11 -19.78
N PRO A 191 -21.02 -2.51 -20.14
CA PRO A 191 -21.97 -3.15 -19.23
C PRO A 191 -21.47 -4.49 -18.69
N GLU A 192 -20.61 -5.19 -19.45
CA GLU A 192 -19.98 -6.43 -19.01
C GLU A 192 -18.73 -6.18 -18.13
N GLY A 193 -18.15 -4.97 -18.17
CA GLY A 193 -16.94 -4.60 -17.45
C GLY A 193 -15.67 -5.35 -17.89
N ILE A 194 -15.74 -6.07 -19.01
CA ILE A 194 -14.68 -6.95 -19.51
C ILE A 194 -13.66 -6.16 -20.32
N THR A 195 -14.11 -5.13 -21.05
CA THR A 195 -13.29 -4.41 -22.04
C THR A 195 -12.09 -3.73 -21.37
N TYR A 196 -12.34 -3.10 -20.22
CA TYR A 196 -11.33 -2.37 -19.47
C TYR A 196 -10.98 -3.00 -18.12
N GLY A 197 -11.57 -4.16 -17.82
CA GLY A 197 -11.31 -4.90 -16.59
C GLY A 197 -9.86 -5.36 -16.45
N ASN A 198 -9.40 -5.41 -15.20
CA ASN A 198 -8.10 -5.95 -14.81
C ASN A 198 -8.30 -7.01 -13.71
N ASN A 199 -8.46 -8.26 -14.14
CA ASN A 199 -8.70 -9.39 -13.22
C ASN A 199 -7.54 -9.59 -12.23
N LEU A 200 -6.31 -9.26 -12.63
CA LEU A 200 -5.15 -9.38 -11.76
C LEU A 200 -5.21 -8.36 -10.61
N HIS A 201 -5.65 -7.13 -10.90
CA HIS A 201 -5.89 -6.13 -9.85
C HIS A 201 -7.00 -6.57 -8.88
N SER A 202 -8.11 -7.13 -9.39
CA SER A 202 -9.18 -7.66 -8.55
C SER A 202 -8.69 -8.82 -7.67
N PHE A 203 -7.92 -9.74 -8.24
CA PHE A 203 -7.29 -10.84 -7.49
C PHE A 203 -6.33 -10.33 -6.43
N HIS A 204 -5.48 -9.36 -6.76
CA HIS A 204 -4.55 -8.73 -5.83
C HIS A 204 -5.27 -8.08 -4.64
N ASN A 205 -6.32 -7.31 -4.90
CA ASN A 205 -7.10 -6.69 -3.82
C ASN A 205 -7.73 -7.74 -2.90
N MET A 206 -8.22 -8.85 -3.47
CA MET A 206 -8.75 -9.96 -2.69
C MET A 206 -7.67 -10.64 -1.85
N LEU A 207 -6.50 -10.87 -2.44
CA LEU A 207 -5.34 -11.43 -1.75
C LEU A 207 -4.90 -10.55 -0.58
N VAL A 208 -4.83 -9.23 -0.77
CA VAL A 208 -4.47 -8.26 0.28
C VAL A 208 -5.48 -8.30 1.43
N CYS A 209 -6.77 -8.21 1.13
CA CYS A 209 -7.83 -8.24 2.14
C CYS A 209 -7.77 -9.52 2.98
N PHE A 210 -7.74 -10.70 2.36
CA PHE A 210 -7.73 -11.96 3.11
C PHE A 210 -6.40 -12.20 3.83
N SER A 211 -5.27 -11.95 3.17
CA SER A 211 -3.95 -12.23 3.74
C SER A 211 -3.67 -11.35 4.95
N LEU A 212 -3.89 -10.03 4.86
CA LEU A 212 -3.64 -9.15 6.00
C LEU A 212 -4.58 -9.48 7.15
N THR A 213 -5.87 -9.65 6.88
CA THR A 213 -6.86 -10.00 7.92
C THR A 213 -6.44 -11.28 8.66
N ALA A 214 -6.16 -12.36 7.92
CA ALA A 214 -5.74 -13.63 8.51
C ALA A 214 -4.43 -13.51 9.30
N LEU A 215 -3.42 -12.81 8.75
CA LEU A 215 -2.12 -12.65 9.40
C LEU A 215 -2.20 -11.82 10.67
N TYR A 216 -2.99 -10.75 10.70
CA TYR A 216 -3.16 -9.95 11.91
C TYR A 216 -3.95 -10.70 13.00
N PHE A 217 -5.00 -11.44 12.64
CA PHE A 217 -5.70 -12.33 13.60
C PHE A 217 -4.73 -13.36 14.19
N PHE A 218 -3.94 -13.99 13.33
CA PHE A 218 -2.95 -14.96 13.74
C PHE A 218 -1.84 -14.35 14.61
N PHE A 219 -1.34 -13.16 14.26
CA PHE A 219 -0.38 -12.41 15.04
C PHE A 219 -0.90 -12.12 16.46
N ILE A 220 -2.14 -11.62 16.57
CA ILE A 220 -2.80 -11.34 17.85
C ILE A 220 -2.92 -12.63 18.68
N PHE A 221 -3.39 -13.72 18.06
CA PHE A 221 -3.51 -15.01 18.75
C PHE A 221 -2.17 -15.53 19.26
N ALA A 222 -1.14 -15.55 18.41
CA ALA A 222 0.21 -15.99 18.76
C ALA A 222 0.82 -15.11 19.87
N PHE A 223 0.60 -13.80 19.81
CA PHE A 223 1.04 -12.86 20.84
C PHE A 223 0.38 -13.15 22.20
N ILE A 224 -0.95 -13.33 22.23
CA ILE A 224 -1.69 -13.65 23.45
C ILE A 224 -1.24 -14.99 24.03
N TYR A 225 -1.10 -16.02 23.19
CA TYR A 225 -0.64 -17.34 23.62
C TYR A 225 0.74 -17.27 24.27
N LYS A 226 1.70 -16.60 23.62
CA LYS A 226 3.07 -16.44 24.14
C LYS A 226 3.10 -15.60 25.41
N ALA A 227 2.29 -14.54 25.50
CA ALA A 227 2.17 -13.73 26.70
C ALA A 227 1.63 -14.53 27.90
N LYS A 228 0.63 -15.40 27.68
CA LYS A 228 0.09 -16.29 28.72
C LYS A 228 1.11 -17.33 29.17
N SER A 229 1.81 -17.97 28.23
CA SER A 229 2.87 -18.94 28.53
C SER A 229 3.99 -18.33 29.41
N MET A 230 4.43 -17.12 29.08
CA MET A 230 5.44 -16.40 29.88
C MET A 230 4.95 -16.06 31.29
N ARG A 231 3.67 -15.65 31.43
CA ARG A 231 3.05 -15.40 32.75
C ARG A 231 2.95 -16.67 33.59
N HIS A 232 2.54 -17.79 32.99
CA HIS A 232 2.46 -19.07 33.69
C HIS A 232 3.83 -19.54 34.19
N ASN A 233 4.88 -19.47 33.35
CA ASN A 233 6.24 -19.82 33.76
C ASN A 233 6.78 -18.90 34.86
N THR A 234 6.43 -17.60 34.85
CA THR A 234 6.83 -16.68 35.91
C THR A 234 6.14 -17.00 37.23
N ASN A 235 4.83 -17.28 37.19
CA ASN A 235 4.07 -17.63 38.38
C ASN A 235 4.53 -18.98 38.96
N ALA A 236 4.77 -19.99 38.13
CA ALA A 236 5.30 -21.29 38.56
C ALA A 236 6.70 -21.17 39.21
N ASN A 237 7.57 -20.31 38.68
CA ASN A 237 8.88 -20.05 39.29
C ASN A 237 8.79 -19.20 40.56
N SER A 238 7.79 -18.33 40.70
CA SER A 238 7.56 -17.55 41.93
C SER A 238 6.92 -18.34 43.07
N SER A 239 6.24 -19.45 42.78
CA SER A 239 5.74 -20.39 43.79
C SER A 239 6.84 -21.22 44.46
N GLY A 240 8.09 -21.15 43.98
CA GLY A 240 9.27 -21.76 44.57
C GLY A 240 10.24 -20.78 45.25
N ALA A 241 9.96 -19.48 45.25
CA ALA A 241 10.85 -18.47 45.82
C ALA A 241 10.07 -17.35 46.51
N THR A 242 9.85 -17.52 47.81
CA THR A 242 9.49 -16.42 48.72
C THR A 242 10.69 -15.47 48.85
N GLN A 243 10.76 -14.39 48.06
CA GLN A 243 11.28 -13.08 48.47
C GLN A 243 11.37 -12.08 47.32
N GLY A 244 10.93 -10.84 47.58
CA GLY A 244 11.46 -9.64 46.93
C GLY A 244 10.59 -9.03 45.82
N THR A 245 9.52 -8.37 46.22
CA THR A 245 8.85 -7.30 45.46
C THR A 245 9.86 -6.26 44.92
N ASN A 246 9.59 -5.74 43.71
CA ASN A 246 10.22 -4.58 43.04
C ASN A 246 11.10 -4.81 41.79
N PHE A 247 10.86 -5.84 40.97
CA PHE A 247 11.54 -5.97 39.64
C PHE A 247 10.62 -5.97 38.41
N LEU A 248 9.32 -5.69 38.58
CA LEU A 248 8.31 -5.92 37.53
C LEU A 248 7.93 -4.71 36.67
N GLN A 249 8.39 -3.49 36.96
CA GLN A 249 8.16 -2.35 36.04
C GLN A 249 9.22 -2.22 34.94
N HIS A 250 10.42 -2.79 35.12
CA HIS A 250 11.52 -2.56 34.17
C HIS A 250 11.53 -3.50 32.95
N LYS A 251 10.80 -4.63 32.99
CA LYS A 251 10.78 -5.61 31.89
C LYS A 251 9.63 -5.43 30.89
N THR A 252 8.55 -4.75 31.24
CA THR A 252 7.44 -4.50 30.30
C THR A 252 7.84 -3.49 29.21
N VAL A 253 8.80 -2.60 29.49
CA VAL A 253 9.37 -1.66 28.49
C VAL A 253 10.45 -2.33 27.61
N SER A 254 10.96 -3.51 27.98
CA SER A 254 12.03 -4.16 27.22
C SER A 254 11.53 -5.00 26.03
N VAL A 255 10.23 -5.30 25.94
CA VAL A 255 9.66 -6.06 24.81
C VAL A 255 9.60 -5.21 23.52
N CYS A 256 9.57 -3.88 23.62
CA CYS A 256 9.76 -3.01 22.45
C CYS A 256 11.22 -2.74 22.08
N LYS A 257 12.19 -3.08 22.95
CA LYS A 257 13.61 -2.76 22.71
C LYS A 257 14.39 -3.85 21.97
N ASN A 258 13.92 -5.11 21.98
CA ASN A 258 14.61 -6.25 21.35
C ASN A 258 13.66 -7.12 20.50
N ALA A 259 12.73 -6.52 19.76
CA ALA A 259 11.92 -7.19 18.74
C ALA A 259 11.85 -6.39 17.44
#